data_AF-A0A6I9Y5S5-F1
#
_entry.id   AF-A0A6I9Y5S5-F1
#
_cell.length_a   1.000
_cell.length_b   1.000
_cell.length_c   1.000
_cell.angle_alpha   90.00
_cell.angle_beta   90.00
_cell.angle_gamma   90.00
#
_symmetry.space_group_name_H-M   'P 1'
#
loop_
_entity.id
_entity.type
_entity.pdbx_description
1 polymer ?
#
loop_
_entity_poly.entity_id
_entity_poly.type
_entity_poly.pdbx_seq_one_letter_code
_entity_poly.pdbx_strand_id
1 'polypeptide(L)'
;MMSPQEVLQSGTQRSIAPRTHPYSPKSEAPRTTRDEKRRAQHNEVERRRRDKINNWIVQLSKIIPDCSMENTKSGQSKGGILSKACDYIQELRQNNIRLSEELQGLDQLQVDNGVLRQQVEDLKNKNLILRAQLRQHGVEVIIKESH
;
A
#
# COMPACT_ATOMS: atom_id res chain seq x y z
N MET A 1 38.13 -18.75 -16.87
CA MET A 1 38.95 -19.22 -18.03
C MET A 1 38.22 -20.38 -18.68
N MET A 2 38.37 -20.56 -20.00
CA MET A 2 37.80 -21.63 -20.85
C MET A 2 36.33 -21.51 -21.30
N SER A 3 36.18 -20.99 -22.51
CA SER A 3 35.48 -21.67 -23.63
C SER A 3 36.61 -22.15 -24.61
N PRO A 4 36.44 -23.09 -25.58
CA PRO A 4 35.49 -22.92 -26.70
C PRO A 4 34.94 -24.20 -27.40
N GLN A 5 33.99 -23.99 -28.34
CA GLN A 5 33.72 -24.75 -29.60
C GLN A 5 33.35 -26.26 -29.53
N GLU A 6 32.52 -26.85 -30.38
CA GLU A 6 31.57 -26.44 -31.46
C GLU A 6 30.37 -27.45 -31.38
N VAL A 7 29.41 -27.65 -32.30
CA VAL A 7 29.22 -27.35 -33.73
C VAL A 7 27.72 -27.20 -34.02
N LEU A 8 27.31 -26.33 -34.97
CA LEU A 8 26.22 -26.61 -35.94
C LEU A 8 26.01 -25.45 -36.94
N GLN A 9 26.35 -25.72 -38.20
CA GLN A 9 26.12 -24.84 -39.35
C GLN A 9 24.79 -25.15 -40.02
N SER A 10 24.06 -24.11 -40.45
CA SER A 10 23.25 -24.17 -41.68
C SER A 10 22.82 -22.78 -42.15
N GLY A 11 23.56 -22.26 -43.13
CA GLY A 11 23.14 -21.39 -44.26
C GLY A 11 22.14 -20.25 -44.01
N THR A 12 22.43 -19.01 -44.40
CA THR A 12 22.91 -18.68 -45.76
C THR A 12 23.58 -17.30 -45.76
N GLN A 13 24.88 -17.23 -46.08
CA GLN A 13 25.48 -15.96 -46.50
C GLN A 13 25.23 -15.76 -48.00
N ARG A 14 24.60 -14.64 -48.38
CA ARG A 14 24.69 -14.10 -49.75
C ARG A 14 25.53 -12.84 -49.72
N SER A 15 26.70 -12.91 -50.34
CA SER A 15 27.51 -11.75 -50.67
C SER A 15 26.73 -10.80 -51.55
N ILE A 16 26.73 -9.50 -51.22
CA ILE A 16 26.11 -8.45 -52.03
C ILE A 16 27.23 -7.57 -52.57
N ALA A 17 27.59 -7.78 -53.84
CA ALA A 17 28.53 -6.93 -54.55
C ALA A 17 28.01 -5.48 -54.64
N PRO A 18 28.89 -4.47 -54.66
CA PRO A 18 28.49 -3.07 -54.81
C PRO A 18 28.01 -2.82 -56.25
N ARG A 19 26.70 -3.02 -56.48
CA ARG A 19 26.09 -2.74 -57.79
C ARG A 19 25.95 -1.24 -57.98
N THR A 20 26.93 -0.66 -58.65
CA THR A 20 26.87 0.70 -59.20
C THR A 20 25.63 0.82 -60.09
N HIS A 21 24.68 1.66 -59.70
CA HIS A 21 23.58 2.08 -60.56
C HIS A 21 23.51 3.61 -60.59
N PRO A 22 23.31 4.22 -61.77
CA PRO A 22 23.38 5.67 -61.89
C PRO A 22 22.24 6.38 -61.18
N TYR A 23 22.54 7.62 -60.79
CA TYR A 23 21.61 8.62 -60.28
C TYR A 23 20.32 8.69 -61.12
N SER A 24 19.17 8.42 -60.49
CA SER A 24 17.84 8.64 -61.08
C SER A 24 17.14 9.77 -60.31
N PRO A 25 16.86 10.92 -60.94
CA PRO A 25 16.32 12.08 -60.24
C PRO A 25 14.81 11.96 -60.01
N LYS A 26 14.43 11.96 -58.72
CA LYS A 26 13.15 12.39 -58.15
C LYS A 26 11.84 12.03 -58.90
N SER A 27 11.08 11.14 -58.28
CA SER A 27 9.62 11.28 -58.18
C SER A 27 9.21 11.30 -56.70
N GLU A 28 8.84 12.48 -56.19
CA GLU A 28 8.39 12.69 -54.80
C GLU A 28 6.94 12.23 -54.63
N ALA A 29 6.70 10.92 -54.69
CA ALA A 29 5.46 10.30 -54.25
C ALA A 29 5.41 10.25 -52.69
N PRO A 30 4.22 10.34 -52.07
CA PRO A 30 4.06 11.15 -50.87
C PRO A 30 4.51 10.45 -49.59
N ARG A 31 5.80 10.59 -49.24
CA ARG A 31 6.40 10.19 -47.95
C ARG A 31 5.58 10.71 -46.77
N THR A 32 5.06 11.94 -46.90
CA THR A 32 4.11 12.59 -45.99
C THR A 32 2.97 11.67 -45.56
N THR A 33 2.35 10.89 -46.46
CA THR A 33 1.19 10.03 -46.12
C THR A 33 1.56 8.80 -45.26
N ARG A 34 2.77 8.24 -45.45
CA ARG A 34 3.28 7.14 -44.63
C ARG A 34 3.64 7.64 -43.23
N ASP A 35 4.25 8.81 -43.17
CA ASP A 35 4.61 9.44 -41.91
C ASP A 35 3.36 9.96 -41.18
N GLU A 36 2.32 10.41 -41.90
CA GLU A 36 1.01 10.74 -41.33
C GLU A 36 0.36 9.54 -40.64
N LYS A 37 0.36 8.36 -41.30
CA LYS A 37 -0.16 7.12 -40.70
C LYS A 37 0.62 6.74 -39.44
N ARG A 38 1.94 6.91 -39.43
CA ARG A 38 2.79 6.68 -38.24
C ARG A 38 2.49 7.68 -37.13
N ARG A 39 2.35 8.97 -37.44
CA ARG A 39 1.95 10.03 -36.48
C ARG A 39 0.56 9.76 -35.90
N ALA A 40 -0.41 9.40 -36.73
CA ALA A 40 -1.76 9.06 -36.30
C ALA A 40 -1.78 7.85 -35.35
N GLN A 41 -1.04 6.79 -35.67
CA GLN A 41 -0.94 5.60 -34.81
C GLN A 41 -0.24 5.90 -33.48
N HIS A 42 0.83 6.72 -33.49
CA HIS A 42 1.47 7.19 -32.26
C HIS A 42 0.52 8.03 -31.39
N ASN A 43 -0.22 8.96 -32.01
CA ASN A 43 -1.20 9.81 -31.32
C ASN A 43 -2.37 9.00 -30.73
N GLU A 44 -2.78 7.93 -31.42
CA GLU A 44 -3.79 6.96 -30.93
C GLU A 44 -3.30 6.22 -29.68
N VAL A 45 -2.08 5.66 -29.72
CA VAL A 45 -1.45 4.98 -28.57
C VAL A 45 -1.33 5.93 -27.38
N GLU A 46 -0.89 7.17 -27.62
CA GLU A 46 -0.74 8.17 -26.55
C GLU A 46 -2.08 8.62 -25.97
N ARG A 47 -3.14 8.73 -26.78
CA ARG A 47 -4.49 9.00 -26.26
C ARG A 47 -4.92 7.90 -25.28
N ARG A 48 -4.84 6.63 -25.69
CA ARG A 48 -5.17 5.47 -24.83
C ARG A 48 -4.34 5.41 -23.55
N ARG A 49 -3.07 5.80 -23.59
CA ARG A 49 -2.21 5.90 -22.40
C ARG A 49 -2.75 6.96 -21.42
N ARG A 50 -3.09 8.15 -21.92
CA ARG A 50 -3.66 9.23 -21.12
C ARG A 50 -5.04 8.89 -20.57
N ASP A 51 -5.87 8.19 -21.33
CA ASP A 51 -7.20 7.75 -20.89
C ASP A 51 -7.11 6.74 -19.72
N LYS A 52 -6.17 5.79 -19.78
CA LYS A 52 -5.88 4.89 -18.64
C LYS A 52 -5.45 5.66 -17.39
N ILE A 53 -4.52 6.61 -17.53
CA ILE A 53 -4.05 7.45 -16.41
C ILE A 53 -5.22 8.25 -15.81
N ASN A 54 -6.07 8.84 -16.65
CA ASN A 54 -7.26 9.59 -16.20
C ASN A 54 -8.23 8.68 -15.43
N ASN A 55 -8.49 7.47 -15.93
CA ASN A 55 -9.35 6.49 -15.25
C ASN A 55 -8.79 6.08 -13.89
N TRP A 56 -7.48 5.87 -13.76
CA TRP A 56 -6.85 5.59 -12.47
C TRP A 56 -6.95 6.76 -11.49
N ILE A 57 -6.77 8.01 -11.95
CA ILE A 57 -6.96 9.20 -11.10
C ILE A 57 -8.43 9.31 -10.61
N VAL A 58 -9.41 9.02 -11.48
CA VAL A 58 -10.84 9.02 -11.13
C VAL A 58 -11.25 7.83 -10.25
N GLN A 59 -10.54 6.69 -10.32
CA GLN A 59 -10.73 5.60 -9.36
C GLN A 59 -10.15 5.96 -8.00
N LEU A 60 -8.95 6.54 -7.98
CA LEU A 60 -8.26 7.00 -6.78
C LEU A 60 -9.10 8.03 -6.00
N SER A 61 -9.71 9.00 -6.68
CA SER A 61 -10.58 10.01 -6.05
C SER A 61 -11.88 9.47 -5.42
N LYS A 62 -12.24 8.19 -5.66
CA LYS A 62 -13.40 7.54 -5.03
C LYS A 62 -13.04 6.80 -3.74
N ILE A 63 -11.76 6.50 -3.55
CA ILE A 63 -11.26 5.74 -2.39
C ILE A 63 -10.77 6.71 -1.29
N ILE A 64 -10.24 7.87 -1.69
CA ILE A 64 -9.74 8.88 -0.75
C ILE A 64 -10.91 9.68 -0.16
N PRO A 65 -11.00 9.84 1.17
CA PRO A 65 -11.92 10.77 1.82
C PRO A 65 -11.81 12.19 1.25
N ASP A 66 -12.89 12.95 1.31
CA ASP A 66 -12.94 14.38 0.93
C ASP A 66 -12.56 14.75 -0.52
N CYS A 67 -12.21 13.78 -1.37
CA CYS A 67 -12.08 13.98 -2.83
C CYS A 67 -13.45 14.06 -3.53
N SER A 68 -14.48 13.40 -2.96
CA SER A 68 -15.83 13.34 -3.54
C SER A 68 -16.77 14.44 -3.03
N MET A 69 -16.55 14.93 -1.80
CA MET A 69 -17.47 15.89 -1.15
C MET A 69 -17.07 17.36 -1.34
N GLU A 70 -15.80 17.65 -1.63
CA GLU A 70 -15.35 19.01 -1.89
C GLU A 70 -15.75 19.45 -3.31
N ASN A 71 -16.94 20.07 -3.43
CA ASN A 71 -17.50 20.55 -4.70
C ASN A 71 -16.76 21.81 -5.25
N THR A 72 -15.52 22.03 -4.83
CA THR A 72 -14.62 23.06 -5.33
C THR A 72 -13.92 22.57 -6.60
N LYS A 73 -13.58 23.50 -7.49
CA LYS A 73 -12.85 23.19 -8.73
C LYS A 73 -11.43 22.64 -8.47
N SER A 74 -10.89 22.84 -7.27
CA SER A 74 -9.60 22.36 -6.81
C SER A 74 -9.64 20.90 -6.35
N GLY A 75 -10.63 20.51 -5.54
CA GLY A 75 -10.73 19.16 -4.96
C GLY A 75 -10.87 18.04 -6.00
N GLN A 76 -11.63 18.31 -7.08
CA GLN A 76 -11.82 17.38 -8.20
C GLN A 76 -10.71 17.47 -9.28
N SER A 77 -9.74 18.37 -9.13
CA SER A 77 -8.64 18.50 -10.10
C SER A 77 -7.67 17.32 -9.99
N LYS A 78 -7.04 16.93 -11.10
CA LYS A 78 -6.05 15.83 -11.10
C LYS A 78 -4.89 16.07 -10.10
N GLY A 79 -4.48 17.32 -9.93
CA GLY A 79 -3.48 17.72 -8.94
C GLY A 79 -4.01 17.62 -7.50
N GLY A 80 -5.21 18.12 -7.24
CA GLY A 80 -5.87 18.04 -5.92
C GLY A 80 -6.09 16.60 -5.46
N ILE A 81 -6.58 15.73 -6.35
CA ILE A 81 -6.75 14.29 -6.09
C ILE A 81 -5.41 13.65 -5.73
N LEU A 82 -4.33 13.94 -6.47
CA LEU A 82 -3.00 13.37 -6.20
C LEU A 82 -2.38 13.92 -4.90
N SER A 83 -2.65 15.19 -4.54
CA SER A 83 -2.25 15.75 -3.25
C SER A 83 -2.95 15.03 -2.10
N LYS A 84 -4.29 15.03 -2.11
CA LYS A 84 -5.09 14.33 -1.09
C LYS A 84 -4.77 12.84 -0.99
N ALA A 85 -4.40 12.20 -2.11
CA ALA A 85 -3.91 10.81 -2.11
C ALA A 85 -2.64 10.64 -1.28
N CYS A 86 -1.67 11.55 -1.47
CA CYS A 86 -0.41 11.54 -0.75
C CYS A 86 -0.63 11.77 0.76
N ASP A 87 -1.44 12.78 1.08
CA ASP A 87 -1.78 13.16 2.45
C ASP A 87 -2.50 12.01 3.18
N TYR A 88 -3.51 11.41 2.55
CA TYR A 88 -4.27 10.28 3.10
C TYR A 88 -3.41 9.01 3.27
N ILE A 89 -2.46 8.74 2.38
CA ILE A 89 -1.52 7.62 2.55
C ILE A 89 -0.58 7.86 3.75
N GLN A 90 -0.13 9.10 3.96
CA GLN A 90 0.68 9.44 5.14
C GLN A 90 -0.14 9.30 6.43
N GLU A 91 -1.37 9.81 6.44
CA GLU A 91 -2.29 9.69 7.57
C GLU A 91 -2.62 8.23 7.90
N LEU A 92 -2.95 7.40 6.89
CA LEU A 92 -3.19 5.97 7.08
C LEU A 92 -1.98 5.25 7.70
N ARG A 93 -0.76 5.58 7.29
CA ARG A 93 0.45 5.01 7.88
C ARG A 93 0.62 5.45 9.35
N GLN A 94 0.39 6.72 9.66
CA GLN A 94 0.49 7.22 11.03
C GLN A 94 -0.61 6.64 11.95
N ASN A 95 -1.83 6.52 11.44
CA ASN A 95 -2.95 5.90 12.14
C ASN A 95 -2.70 4.40 12.38
N ASN A 96 -2.07 3.69 11.44
CA ASN A 96 -1.71 2.28 11.61
C ASN A 96 -0.61 2.07 12.67
N ILE A 97 0.38 2.96 12.73
CA ILE A 97 1.39 2.97 13.81
C ILE A 97 0.71 3.20 15.16
N ARG A 98 -0.09 4.26 15.28
CA ARG A 98 -0.80 4.61 16.52
C ARG A 98 -1.74 3.49 17.00
N LEU A 99 -2.46 2.85 16.09
CA LEU A 99 -3.32 1.71 16.41
C LEU A 99 -2.52 0.50 16.90
N SER A 100 -1.31 0.30 16.37
CA SER A 100 -0.40 -0.77 16.83
C SER A 100 0.13 -0.50 18.25
N GLU A 101 0.46 0.76 18.56
CA GLU A 101 0.84 1.20 19.92
C GLU A 101 -0.34 1.06 20.91
N GLU A 102 -1.56 1.41 20.49
CA GLU A 102 -2.78 1.27 21.31
C GLU A 102 -3.10 -0.19 21.62
N LEU A 103 -2.96 -1.10 20.64
CA LEU A 103 -3.10 -2.54 20.84
C LEU A 103 -2.06 -3.09 21.83
N GLN A 104 -0.80 -2.68 21.73
CA GLN A 104 0.24 -3.06 22.70
C GLN A 104 -0.07 -2.56 24.11
N GLY A 105 -0.63 -1.34 24.24
CA GLY A 105 -1.10 -0.82 25.52
C GLY A 105 -2.27 -1.62 26.11
N LEU A 106 -3.22 -2.06 25.27
CA LEU A 106 -4.34 -2.92 25.69
C LEU A 106 -3.86 -4.31 26.14
N ASP A 107 -2.91 -4.93 25.43
CA ASP A 107 -2.32 -6.21 25.81
C ASP A 107 -1.62 -6.11 27.18
N GLN A 108 -0.85 -5.05 27.42
CA GLN A 108 -0.22 -4.80 28.72
C GLN A 108 -1.26 -4.62 29.84
N LEU A 109 -2.29 -3.80 29.60
CA LEU A 109 -3.38 -3.60 30.57
C LEU A 109 -4.14 -4.90 30.87
N GLN A 110 -4.28 -5.80 29.89
CA GLN A 110 -4.89 -7.11 30.08
C GLN A 110 -4.03 -8.02 30.99
N VAL A 111 -2.70 -8.01 30.81
CA VAL A 111 -1.75 -8.71 31.71
C VAL A 111 -1.84 -8.14 33.12
N ASP A 112 -1.78 -6.82 33.28
CA ASP A 112 -1.85 -6.14 34.58
C ASP A 112 -3.18 -6.43 35.30
N ASN A 113 -4.30 -6.43 34.56
CA ASN A 113 -5.62 -6.80 35.11
C ASN A 113 -5.65 -8.26 35.59
N GLY A 114 -5.00 -9.17 34.87
CA GLY A 114 -4.84 -10.57 35.28
C GLY A 114 -4.05 -10.71 36.58
N VAL A 115 -2.92 -10.02 36.70
CA VAL A 115 -2.09 -10.00 37.92
C VAL A 115 -2.86 -9.43 39.11
N LEU A 116 -3.55 -8.31 38.93
CA LEU A 116 -4.36 -7.69 39.98
C LEU A 116 -5.51 -8.61 40.44
N ARG A 117 -6.16 -9.33 39.53
CA ARG A 117 -7.19 -10.34 39.88
C ARG A 117 -6.61 -11.47 40.73
N GLN A 118 -5.45 -12.00 40.34
CA GLN A 118 -4.77 -13.03 41.14
C GLN A 118 -4.41 -12.51 42.54
N GLN A 119 -3.87 -11.29 42.63
CA GLN A 119 -3.52 -10.69 43.93
C GLN A 119 -4.75 -10.48 44.83
N VAL A 120 -5.88 -10.06 44.28
CA VAL A 120 -7.16 -9.95 45.01
C VAL A 120 -7.60 -11.31 45.54
N GLU A 121 -7.46 -12.38 44.74
CA GLU A 121 -7.84 -13.73 45.14
C GLU A 121 -6.90 -14.30 46.22
N ASP A 122 -5.59 -14.11 46.09
CA ASP A 122 -4.61 -14.45 47.11
C ASP A 122 -4.88 -13.74 48.45
N LEU A 123 -5.25 -12.46 48.40
CA LEU A 123 -5.59 -11.67 49.59
C LEU A 123 -6.89 -12.14 50.24
N LYS A 124 -7.92 -12.48 49.46
CA LYS A 124 -9.16 -13.09 49.97
C LYS A 124 -8.87 -14.41 50.67
N ASN A 125 -8.07 -15.29 50.06
CA ASN A 125 -7.72 -16.58 50.63
C ASN A 125 -6.90 -16.44 51.93
N LYS A 126 -5.91 -15.54 51.96
CA LYS A 126 -5.18 -15.20 53.20
C LYS A 126 -6.11 -14.64 54.28
N ASN A 127 -7.05 -13.75 53.92
CA ASN A 127 -8.02 -13.18 54.85
C ASN A 127 -8.97 -14.24 55.41
N LEU A 128 -9.42 -15.20 54.59
CA LEU A 128 -10.24 -16.34 55.01
C LEU A 128 -9.51 -17.24 56.02
N ILE A 129 -8.25 -17.58 55.75
CA ILE A 129 -7.40 -18.39 56.65
C ILE A 129 -7.21 -17.67 57.99
N LEU A 130 -6.85 -16.39 57.97
CA LEU A 130 -6.66 -15.59 59.18
C LEU A 130 -7.96 -15.47 60.00
N ARG A 131 -9.12 -15.31 59.35
CA ARG A 131 -10.43 -15.33 60.04
C ARG A 131 -10.73 -16.69 60.68
N ALA A 132 -10.43 -17.79 59.99
CA ALA A 132 -10.60 -19.13 60.55
C ALA A 132 -9.72 -19.34 61.79
N GLN A 133 -8.45 -18.91 61.73
CA GLN A 133 -7.53 -18.94 62.87
C GLN A 133 -8.02 -18.07 64.04
N LEU A 134 -8.46 -16.84 63.79
CA LEU A 134 -8.99 -15.95 64.83
C LEU A 134 -10.25 -16.54 65.50
N ARG A 135 -11.18 -17.11 64.71
CA ARG A 135 -12.35 -17.83 65.22
C ARG A 135 -11.97 -19.04 66.09
N GLN A 136 -10.97 -19.81 65.69
CA GLN A 136 -10.46 -20.94 66.48
C GLN A 136 -9.90 -20.48 67.85
N HIS A 137 -9.37 -19.26 67.93
CA HIS A 137 -8.87 -18.65 69.16
C HIS A 137 -9.93 -17.79 69.90
N GLY A 138 -11.21 -17.89 69.53
CA GLY A 138 -12.31 -17.19 70.19
C GLY A 138 -12.45 -15.69 69.85
N VAL A 139 -11.77 -15.21 68.81
CA VAL A 139 -11.81 -13.80 68.38
C VAL A 139 -12.70 -13.66 67.14
N GLU A 140 -13.86 -13.00 67.29
CA GLU A 140 -14.78 -12.78 66.18
C GLU A 140 -14.62 -11.38 65.55
N VAL A 141 -14.24 -11.36 64.26
CA VAL A 141 -13.99 -10.12 63.50
C VAL A 141 -15.22 -9.70 62.70
N ILE A 142 -16.02 -8.80 63.27
CA ILE A 142 -17.14 -8.12 62.59
C ILE A 142 -16.56 -6.96 61.77
N ILE A 143 -16.67 -7.04 60.44
CA ILE A 143 -16.40 -5.90 59.55
C ILE A 143 -17.75 -5.36 59.08
N LYS A 144 -17.98 -4.06 59.25
CA LYS A 144 -19.10 -3.37 58.60
C LYS A 144 -18.77 -3.22 57.12
N GLU A 145 -19.61 -3.74 56.23
CA GLU A 145 -19.54 -3.36 54.83
C GLU A 145 -20.00 -1.90 54.70
N SER A 146 -19.14 -1.06 54.13
CA SER A 146 -19.53 0.27 53.68
C SER A 146 -20.10 0.12 52.28
N HIS A 147 -21.40 0.36 52.12
CA HIS A 147 -22.07 0.52 50.83
C HIS A 147 -21.68 1.84 50.16
#